data_AF-A0A9X9QCM9-F1
#
_entry.id   AF-A0A9X9QCM9-F1
#
_cell.length_a   1.000
_cell.length_b   1.000
_cell.length_c   1.000
_cell.angle_alpha   90.00
_cell.angle_beta   90.00
_cell.angle_gamma   90.00
#
_symmetry.space_group_name_H-M   'P 1'
#
loop_
_entity.id
_entity.type
_entity.pdbx_description
1 polymer ?
#
loop_
_entity_poly.entity_id
_entity_poly.type
_entity_poly.pdbx_seq_one_letter_code
_entity_poly.pdbx_strand_id
1 'polypeptide(L)' 'MKTPRAWAEAHLNWTYEDWTSFLWTDKTWVESR' A
#
# COMPACT_ATOMS: atom_id res chain seq x y z
N MET A 1 6.67 16.80 0.93
CA MET A 1 5.65 15.75 1.14
C MET A 1 5.53 14.93 -0.14
N LYS A 2 5.54 13.59 -0.06
CA LYS A 2 5.27 12.75 -1.24
C LYS A 2 3.77 12.82 -1.53
N THR A 3 3.38 13.25 -2.73
CA THR A 3 1.98 13.27 -3.16
C THR A 3 1.54 11.86 -3.58
N PRO A 4 0.22 11.56 -3.60
CA PRO A 4 -0.27 10.30 -4.16
C PRO A 4 0.23 10.04 -5.58
N ARG A 5 0.33 11.11 -6.39
CA ARG A 5 0.89 11.06 -7.76
C ARG A 5 2.35 10.60 -7.78
N ALA A 6 3.20 11.20 -6.95
CA ALA A 6 4.63 10.86 -6.90
C ALA A 6 4.84 9.41 -6.41
N TRP A 7 3.98 8.91 -5.52
CA TRP A 7 4.02 7.52 -5.11
C TRP A 7 3.64 6.58 -6.26
N ALA A 8 2.53 6.85 -6.95
CA ALA A 8 2.09 6.03 -8.08
C ALA A 8 3.13 5.98 -9.22
N GLU A 9 3.73 7.13 -9.57
CA GLU A 9 4.77 7.21 -10.60
C GLU A 9 6.01 6.37 -10.22
N ALA A 10 6.40 6.35 -8.95
CA ALA A 10 7.56 5.58 -8.48
C ALA A 10 7.32 4.05 -8.45
N HIS A 11 6.07 3.59 -8.45
CA HIS A 11 5.70 2.18 -8.29
C HIS A 11 5.01 1.60 -9.54
N LEU A 12 4.95 2.36 -10.64
CA LEU A 12 4.26 1.99 -11.88
C LEU A 12 4.77 0.66 -12.48
N ASN A 13 6.07 0.39 -12.31
CA ASN A 13 6.76 -0.76 -12.89
C ASN A 13 7.04 -1.88 -11.88
N TRP A 14 6.42 -1.85 -10.69
CA TRP A 14 6.55 -2.94 -9.74
C TRP A 14 5.99 -4.23 -10.33
N THR A 15 6.75 -5.30 -10.16
CA THR A 15 6.35 -6.65 -10.51
C THR A 15 5.37 -7.21 -9.47
N TYR A 16 4.78 -8.36 -9.78
CA TYR A 16 3.95 -9.08 -8.82
C TYR A 16 4.72 -9.39 -7.52
N GLU A 17 5.97 -9.84 -7.65
CA GLU A 17 6.81 -10.21 -6.51
C GLU A 17 7.07 -9.01 -5.60
N ASP A 18 7.36 -7.83 -6.18
CA ASP A 18 7.52 -6.58 -5.45
C ASP A 18 6.29 -6.32 -4.57
N TRP A 19 5.08 -6.30 -5.14
CA TRP A 19 3.83 -6.06 -4.39
C TRP A 19 3.58 -7.07 -3.27
N THR A 20 3.86 -8.36 -3.53
CA THR A 20 3.58 -9.44 -2.56
C THR A 20 4.61 -9.58 -1.45
N SER A 21 5.79 -9.00 -1.61
CA SER A 21 6.83 -9.00 -0.57
C SER A 21 6.54 -7.98 0.55
N PHE A 22 5.67 -7.00 0.31
CA PHE A 22 5.31 -5.98 1.29
C PHE A 22 4.32 -6.52 2.33
N LEU A 23 4.64 -6.29 3.61
CA LEU A 23 3.71 -6.50 4.70
C LEU A 23 2.81 -5.26 4.85
N TRP A 24 1.56 -5.38 4.40
CA TRP A 24 0.55 -4.34 4.55
C TRP A 24 -0.13 -4.44 5.90
N THR A 25 -0.31 -3.30 6.57
CA THR A 25 -1.03 -3.23 7.85
C THR A 25 -2.02 -2.09 7.80
N ASP A 26 -3.21 -2.33 8.34
CA ASP A 26 -4.24 -1.30 8.50
C ASP A 26 -4.98 -1.49 9.83
N LYS A 27 -5.70 -0.47 10.28
CA LYS A 27 -6.56 -0.53 11.47
C LYS A 27 -8.01 -0.37 11.05
N THR A 28 -8.85 -1.31 11.47
CA THR A 28 -10.30 -1.20 11.33
C THR A 28 -10.97 -1.18 12.68
N TRP A 29 -12.10 -0.48 12.79
CA TRP A 29 -12.99 -0.58 13.93
C TRP A 29 -13.73 -1.92 13.89
N VAL A 30 -13.88 -2.55 15.05
CA VAL A 30 -14.67 -3.78 15.23
C VAL A 30 -15.72 -3.50 16.30
N GLU A 31 -16.98 -3.64 15.94
CA GLU A 31 -18.09 -3.48 16.89
C GLU A 31 -18.18 -4.73 17.78
N SER A 32 -18.16 -4.53 19.10
CA SER A 32 -18.48 -5.58 20.07
C SER A 32 -20.00 -5.70 20.19
N ARG A 33 -20.53 -6.90 19.93
CA ARG A 33 -21.93 -7.26 20.15
C ARG A 33 -22.22 -7.54 21.61
#